data_AF-A0A966B899-F1
#
_entry.id   AF-A0A966B899-F1
#
_cell.length_a   1.000
_cell.length_b   1.000
_cell.length_c   1.000
_cell.angle_alpha   90.00
_cell.angle_beta   90.00
_cell.angle_gamma   90.00
#
_symmetry.space_group_name_H-M   'P 1'
#
loop_
_entity.id
_entity.type
_entity.pdbx_description
1 polymer ?
#
loop_
_entity_poly.entity_id
_entity_poly.type
_entity_poly.pdbx_seq_one_letter_code
_entity_poly.pdbx_strand_id
1 'polypeptide(L)' 'YQALPQKNPVGFKAGGQVLRGGSFGHGNNDLRSSHRISSNPVNFSVNVGFRCARSH' A
#
# COMPACT_ATOMS: atom_id res chain seq x y z
N TYR A 1 17.96 5.78 -11.18
CA TYR A 1 16.69 5.09 -10.89
C TYR A 1 16.96 3.60 -11.02
N GLN A 2 16.87 2.80 -9.94
CA GLN A 2 17.05 1.35 -10.07
C GLN A 2 15.85 0.77 -10.81
N ALA A 3 16.09 0.02 -11.89
CA ALA A 3 15.03 -0.65 -12.62
C ALA A 3 14.51 -1.84 -11.79
N LEU A 4 13.24 -1.77 -11.39
CA LEU A 4 12.54 -2.90 -10.77
C LEU A 4 12.05 -3.86 -11.87
N PRO A 5 11.96 -5.17 -11.58
CA PRO A 5 11.43 -6.13 -12.54
C PRO A 5 9.97 -5.83 -12.87
N GLN A 6 9.63 -5.81 -14.17
CA GLN A 6 8.24 -5.59 -14.62
C GLN A 6 7.34 -6.79 -14.30
N LYS A 7 7.88 -8.00 -14.27
CA LYS A 7 7.19 -9.24 -13.89
C LYS A 7 7.36 -9.49 -12.40
N ASN A 8 6.24 -9.67 -11.67
CA ASN A 8 6.20 -9.87 -10.22
C ASN A 8 7.02 -8.83 -9.42
N PRO A 9 6.76 -7.52 -9.59
CA PRO A 9 7.44 -6.50 -8.82
C PRO A 9 7.08 -6.62 -7.33
N VAL A 10 8.08 -6.91 -6.50
CA VAL A 10 7.95 -6.95 -5.03
C VAL A 10 8.22 -5.60 -4.36
N GLY A 11 8.61 -4.58 -5.14
CA GLY A 11 8.97 -3.26 -4.63
C GLY A 11 10.33 -3.21 -3.94
N PHE A 12 10.64 -2.07 -3.33
CA PHE A 12 11.86 -1.89 -2.54
C PHE A 12 11.66 -2.41 -1.12
N LYS A 13 12.70 -3.06 -0.57
CA LYS A 13 12.67 -3.62 0.80
C LYS A 13 12.80 -2.56 1.90
N ALA A 14 13.42 -1.42 1.60
CA ALA A 14 13.64 -0.34 2.56
C ALA A 14 12.56 0.75 2.42
N GLY A 15 12.10 1.27 3.56
CA GLY A 15 11.11 2.35 3.62
C GLY A 15 9.73 1.92 4.13
N GLY A 16 8.74 2.78 3.89
CA GLY A 16 7.37 2.56 4.34
C GLY A 16 6.66 1.45 3.56
N GLN A 17 5.67 0.84 4.22
CA GLN A 17 4.77 -0.13 3.61
C GLN A 17 3.65 0.59 2.86
N VAL A 18 3.16 -0.07 1.80
CA VAL A 18 2.18 0.51 0.90
C VAL A 18 0.78 0.22 1.42
N LEU A 19 -0.01 1.28 1.62
CA LEU A 19 -1.44 1.21 1.88
C LEU A 19 -2.24 1.62 0.64
N ARG A 20 -3.38 0.96 0.43
CA ARG A 20 -4.28 1.16 -0.71
C ARG A 20 -5.74 1.05 -0.28
N GLY A 21 -6.62 1.72 -1.01
CA GLY A 21 -8.07 1.58 -0.89
C GLY A 21 -8.75 2.64 -0.02
N GLY A 22 -8.00 3.51 0.63
CA GLY A 22 -8.53 4.54 1.52
C GLY A 22 -9.29 3.97 2.71
N SER A 23 -10.13 4.79 3.34
CA SER A 23 -10.94 4.46 4.51
C SER A 23 -12.11 5.44 4.63
N PHE A 24 -12.98 5.26 5.63
CA PHE A 24 -14.13 6.14 5.87
C PHE A 24 -13.78 7.60 6.18
N GLY A 25 -12.53 7.90 6.59
CA GLY A 25 -12.07 9.26 6.86
C GLY A 25 -11.43 9.94 5.65
N HIS A 26 -11.33 9.25 4.51
CA HIS A 26 -10.64 9.75 3.32
C HIS A 26 -11.62 10.34 2.30
N GLY A 27 -11.15 11.30 1.49
CA GLY A 27 -11.94 11.93 0.45
C GLY A 27 -11.93 11.17 -0.88
N ASN A 28 -12.71 11.65 -1.86
CA ASN A 28 -12.87 11.01 -3.17
C ASN A 28 -11.56 10.71 -3.92
N ASN A 29 -10.51 11.50 -3.71
CA ASN A 29 -9.23 11.31 -4.40
C ASN A 29 -8.41 10.13 -3.84
N ASP A 30 -8.55 9.86 -2.55
CA ASP A 30 -7.79 8.82 -1.83
C ASP A 30 -8.42 7.44 -2.03
N LEU A 31 -9.72 7.40 -2.38
CA LEU A 31 -10.49 6.18 -2.67
C LEU A 31 -10.21 5.62 -4.09
N ARG A 32 -9.45 6.35 -4.92
CA ARG A 32 -9.11 5.90 -6.27
C ARG A 32 -8.24 4.64 -6.22
N SER A 33 -8.49 3.69 -7.11
CA SER A 33 -7.75 2.42 -7.18
C SER A 33 -6.24 2.57 -7.43
N SER A 34 -5.87 3.65 -8.13
CA SER A 34 -4.47 4.00 -8.41
C SER A 34 -3.80 4.76 -7.26
N HIS A 35 -4.56 5.28 -6.30
CA HIS A 35 -4.01 6.01 -5.17
C HIS A 35 -3.26 5.07 -4.21
N ARG A 36 -2.14 5.55 -3.68
CA ARG A 36 -1.22 4.79 -2.83
C ARG A 36 -0.61 5.71 -1.80
N ILE A 37 -0.52 5.21 -0.58
CA ILE A 37 0.08 5.92 0.55
C ILE A 37 1.23 5.06 1.09
N SER A 38 2.32 5.70 1.49
CA SER A 38 3.41 5.05 2.22
C SER A 38 3.24 5.33 3.71
N SER A 39 3.21 4.29 4.53
CA SER A 39 3.12 4.40 6.00
C SER A 39 4.28 3.65 6.66
N ASN A 40 4.73 4.12 7.83
CA ASN A 40 5.65 3.36 8.64
C ASN A 40 4.94 2.07 9.12
N PRO A 41 5.55 0.87 8.98
CA PRO A 41 4.95 -0.40 9.41
C PRO A 41 4.58 -0.47 10.90
N VAL A 42 5.15 0.38 11.77
CA VAL A 42 4.77 0.41 13.19
C VAL A 42 3.53 1.27 13.46
N ASN A 43 3.09 2.08 12.50
CA ASN A 43 1.92 2.93 12.67
C ASN A 43 0.65 2.08 12.59
N PHE A 44 -0.20 2.21 13.60
CA PHE A 44 -1.53 1.62 13.63
C PHE A 44 -2.60 2.72 13.64
N SER A 45 -3.74 2.43 13.03
CA SER A 45 -4.91 3.31 13.02
C SER A 45 -6.16 2.47 12.89
N VAL A 46 -7.25 2.91 13.51
CA VAL A 46 -8.57 2.28 13.37
C VAL A 46 -9.08 2.27 11.92
N ASN A 47 -8.46 3.08 11.07
CA ASN A 47 -8.80 3.24 9.66
C ASN A 47 -7.97 2.33 8.72
N VAL A 48 -7.04 1.54 9.27
CA VAL A 48 -6.07 0.75 8.49
C VAL A 48 -6.20 -0.73 8.84
N GLY A 49 -6.28 -1.56 7.80
CA GLY A 49 -6.28 -3.01 7.90
C GLY A 49 -5.58 -3.65 6.71
N PHE A 50 -5.60 -4.99 6.63
CA PHE A 50 -4.98 -5.74 5.54
C PHE A 50 -5.86 -6.92 5.10
N ARG A 51 -5.60 -7.42 3.90
CA ARG A 51 -6.23 -8.64 3.36
C ARG A 51 -5.13 -9.61 2.97
N CYS A 52 -5.23 -10.85 3.41
CA CYS A 52 -4.25 -11.88 3.07
C CYS A 52 -4.36 -12.27 1.58
N ALA A 53 -3.23 -12.66 1.00
CA ALA A 53 -3.16 -13.34 -0.28
C ALA A 53 -2.43 -14.68 -0.08
N ARG A 54 -2.76 -15.68 -0.91
CA ARG A 54 -2.09 -16.99 -0.90
C ARG A 54 -1.36 -17.18 -2.22
N SER A 55 -0.16 -17.75 -2.18
CA SER A 55 0.53 -18.19 -3.39
C SER A 55 -0.26 -19.33 -4.05
N HIS A 56 -0.25 -19.33 -5.37
CA HIS A 56 -0.92 -20.34 -6.19
C HIS A 56 -0.07 -21.60 -6.35
#